data_AF-A0A0V0H0P9-F1
#
_entry.id   AF-A0A0V0H0P9-F1
#
_cell.length_a   1.000
_cell.length_b   1.000
_cell.length_c   1.000
_cell.angle_alpha   90.00
_cell.angle_beta   90.00
_cell.angle_gamma   90.00
#
_symmetry.space_group_name_H-M   'P 1'
#
loop_
_entity.id
_entity.type
_entity.pdbx_description
1 polymer ?
#
loop_
_entity_poly.entity_id
_entity_poly.type
_entity_poly.pdbx_seq_one_letter_code
_entity_poly.pdbx_strand_id
1 'polypeptide(L)'
;MAILVGEVGWPTDGDKNANLNNAYRFYKGLFAKLASNRGTPLRPGYIEVYLFGLIDEDAKSIAPGNFERHWGIFRYDGQPKFPMDISGQGQDKHLVGAKNVQYLPNRWCMLNPNATDLSKLANNIDYACTFSDCTSLGYGSSCNNLDAIGNASYAFNMFYQVQKSNWI
;
A
#
# COMPACT_ATOMS: atom_id res chain seq x y z
N MET A 1 6.87 31.85 -14.64
CA MET A 1 5.90 30.96 -13.99
C MET A 1 6.64 29.77 -13.43
N ALA A 2 6.53 29.53 -12.13
CA ALA A 2 7.08 28.34 -11.48
C ALA A 2 6.25 27.11 -11.86
N ILE A 3 6.90 25.96 -12.03
CA ILE A 3 6.26 24.67 -12.28
C ILE A 3 6.66 23.74 -11.14
N LEU A 4 5.67 23.08 -10.57
CA LEU A 4 5.82 22.15 -9.46
C LEU A 4 5.05 20.87 -9.80
N VAL A 5 5.58 19.73 -9.36
CA VAL A 5 4.95 18.43 -9.52
C VAL A 5 4.09 18.19 -8.28
N GLY A 6 2.78 18.35 -8.43
CA GLY A 6 1.84 18.29 -7.31
C GLY A 6 1.70 16.89 -6.69
N GLU A 7 1.86 15.84 -7.48
CA GLU A 7 1.79 14.45 -7.02
C GLU A 7 2.69 13.58 -7.90
N VAL A 8 3.49 12.72 -7.27
CA VAL A 8 4.28 11.71 -7.94
C VAL A 8 4.55 10.53 -7.01
N GLY A 9 4.49 9.32 -7.54
CA GLY A 9 4.75 8.13 -6.74
C GLY A 9 4.67 6.86 -7.57
N TRP A 10 4.74 5.74 -6.87
CA TRP A 10 4.48 4.44 -7.46
C TRP A 10 3.86 3.51 -6.41
N PRO A 11 2.71 2.89 -6.70
CA PRO A 11 2.03 2.03 -5.74
C PRO A 11 2.78 0.71 -5.53
N THR A 12 2.54 0.08 -4.40
CA THR A 12 3.33 -1.07 -3.92
C THR A 12 2.57 -2.39 -3.87
N ASP A 13 1.26 -2.35 -4.13
CA ASP A 13 0.37 -3.50 -4.21
C ASP A 13 -0.90 -3.14 -5.01
N GLY A 14 -1.78 -4.10 -5.25
CA GLY A 14 -3.07 -3.89 -5.91
C GLY A 14 -3.03 -3.95 -7.44
N ASP A 15 -1.87 -4.22 -8.04
CA ASP A 15 -1.69 -4.49 -9.47
C ASP A 15 -0.36 -5.23 -9.70
N LYS A 16 -0.25 -5.99 -10.79
CA LYS A 16 0.99 -6.69 -11.18
C LYS A 16 2.23 -5.79 -11.22
N ASN A 17 2.08 -4.53 -11.64
CA ASN A 17 3.15 -3.54 -11.72
C ASN A 17 3.25 -2.65 -10.48
N ALA A 18 2.24 -2.66 -9.62
CA ALA A 18 2.25 -2.03 -8.31
C ALA A 18 2.89 -3.00 -7.30
N ASN A 19 4.21 -2.93 -7.17
CA ASN A 19 4.95 -3.82 -6.28
C ASN A 19 6.16 -3.09 -5.68
N LEU A 20 6.66 -3.60 -4.56
CA LEU A 20 7.79 -3.01 -3.84
C LEU A 20 9.04 -2.83 -4.71
N ASN A 21 9.31 -3.76 -5.64
CA ASN A 21 10.49 -3.66 -6.51
C ASN A 21 10.38 -2.49 -7.48
N ASN A 22 9.22 -2.29 -8.10
CA ASN A 22 9.00 -1.17 -9.01
C ASN A 22 8.93 0.16 -8.25
N ALA A 23 8.28 0.19 -7.08
CA ALA A 23 8.27 1.37 -6.23
C ALA A 23 9.69 1.78 -5.80
N TYR A 24 10.49 0.83 -5.30
CA TYR A 24 11.89 1.08 -4.96
C TYR A 24 12.69 1.62 -6.14
N ARG A 25 12.56 1.01 -7.33
CA ARG A 25 13.23 1.48 -8.55
C ARG A 25 12.81 2.91 -8.93
N PHE A 26 11.52 3.21 -8.81
CA PHE A 26 10.97 4.52 -9.09
C PHE A 26 11.56 5.59 -8.17
N TYR A 27 11.47 5.39 -6.85
CA TYR A 27 11.96 6.36 -5.87
C TYR A 27 13.48 6.51 -5.92
N LYS A 28 14.23 5.43 -6.14
CA LYS A 28 15.68 5.48 -6.35
C LYS A 28 16.06 6.37 -7.55
N GLY A 29 15.35 6.22 -8.66
CA GLY A 29 15.57 7.05 -9.85
C GLY A 29 15.15 8.51 -9.62
N LEU A 30 14.00 8.73 -8.99
CA LEU A 30 13.46 10.06 -8.69
C LEU A 30 14.42 10.85 -7.78
N PHE A 31 14.84 10.30 -6.65
CA PHE A 31 15.72 11.02 -5.73
C PHE A 31 17.10 11.29 -6.31
N ALA A 32 17.69 10.33 -7.05
CA ALA A 32 18.94 10.57 -7.78
C ALA A 32 18.79 11.72 -8.80
N LYS A 33 17.65 11.78 -9.49
CA LYS A 33 17.33 12.86 -10.44
C LYS A 33 17.20 14.21 -9.73
N LEU A 34 16.46 14.28 -8.63
CA LEU A 34 16.25 15.51 -7.87
C LEU A 34 17.56 16.01 -7.23
N ALA A 35 18.35 15.12 -6.62
CA ALA A 35 19.64 15.45 -6.02
C ALA A 35 20.66 15.98 -7.05
N SER A 36 20.56 15.56 -8.33
CA SER A 36 21.41 16.10 -9.40
C SER A 36 21.16 17.58 -9.70
N ASN A 37 20.01 18.13 -9.29
CA ASN A 37 19.57 19.50 -9.52
C ASN A 37 19.67 19.98 -10.99
N ARG A 38 19.64 19.05 -11.96
CA ARG A 38 19.79 19.36 -13.40
C ARG A 38 18.50 19.86 -14.04
N GLY A 39 17.35 19.60 -13.45
CA GLY A 39 16.05 19.92 -14.03
C GLY A 39 15.72 19.07 -15.25
N THR A 40 14.98 19.66 -16.18
CA THR A 40 14.66 19.10 -17.50
C THR A 40 15.37 19.88 -18.60
N PRO A 41 15.52 19.35 -19.83
CA PRO A 41 16.13 20.10 -20.94
C PRO A 41 15.47 21.48 -21.19
N LEU A 42 14.14 21.56 -21.07
CA LEU A 42 13.40 22.80 -21.28
C LEU A 42 13.40 23.72 -20.04
N ARG A 43 13.54 23.16 -18.84
CA ARG A 43 13.59 23.89 -17.56
C ARG A 43 14.73 23.36 -16.70
N PRO A 44 15.96 23.83 -16.91
CA PRO A 44 17.12 23.43 -16.12
C PRO A 44 17.01 23.91 -14.67
N GLY A 45 17.66 23.20 -13.75
CA GLY A 45 17.75 23.57 -12.33
C GLY A 45 16.77 22.85 -11.42
N TYR A 46 16.39 23.51 -10.33
CA TYR A 46 15.57 22.96 -9.26
C TYR A 46 14.15 22.60 -9.73
N ILE A 47 13.64 21.47 -9.25
CA ILE A 47 12.25 21.03 -9.44
C ILE A 47 11.66 20.75 -8.06
N GLU A 48 10.56 21.40 -7.75
CA GLU A 48 9.77 21.11 -6.56
C GLU A 48 8.80 19.96 -6.84
N VAL A 49 8.81 18.95 -5.97
CA VAL A 49 8.09 17.69 -6.15
C VAL A 49 7.46 17.23 -4.85
N TYR A 50 6.18 16.90 -4.90
CA TYR A 50 5.41 16.36 -3.78
C TYR A 50 5.13 14.88 -4.03
N LEU A 51 5.55 14.02 -3.09
CA LEU A 51 5.35 12.58 -3.19
C LEU A 51 3.92 12.22 -2.81
N PHE A 52 3.32 11.32 -3.58
CA PHE A 52 2.02 10.74 -3.31
C PHE A 52 2.17 9.22 -3.05
N GLY A 53 1.79 8.66 -1.91
CA GLY A 53 1.29 9.26 -0.66
C GLY A 53 2.20 8.96 0.54
N LEU A 54 1.91 9.57 1.70
CA LEU A 54 2.71 9.31 2.91
C LEU A 54 2.42 7.91 3.46
N ILE A 55 1.14 7.57 3.67
CA ILE A 55 0.66 6.29 4.18
C ILE A 55 -0.23 5.61 3.15
N ASP A 56 -0.38 4.29 3.26
CA ASP A 56 -1.46 3.56 2.59
C ASP A 56 -2.81 3.99 3.17
N GLU A 57 -3.83 4.08 2.32
CA GLU A 57 -5.15 4.60 2.65
C GLU A 57 -6.22 3.57 2.26
N ASP A 58 -6.56 2.69 3.20
CA ASP A 58 -7.50 1.57 2.99
C ASP A 58 -8.96 2.01 2.74
N ALA A 59 -9.31 3.26 3.07
CA ALA A 59 -10.60 3.87 2.79
C ALA A 59 -10.68 4.58 1.43
N LYS A 60 -9.60 4.64 0.65
CA LYS A 60 -9.60 5.31 -0.65
C LYS A 60 -10.48 4.57 -1.67
N SER A 61 -11.11 5.31 -2.57
CA SER A 61 -11.88 4.74 -3.68
C SER A 61 -10.98 3.94 -4.61
N ILE A 62 -11.42 2.73 -4.96
CA ILE A 62 -10.72 1.82 -5.88
C ILE A 62 -11.24 1.92 -7.32
N ALA A 63 -12.06 2.94 -7.63
CA ALA A 63 -12.63 3.10 -8.97
C ALA A 63 -11.56 3.22 -10.09
N PRO A 64 -10.42 3.89 -9.87
CA PRO A 64 -9.28 3.85 -10.82
C PRO A 64 -8.56 2.49 -10.86
N GLY A 65 -8.58 1.74 -9.76
CA GLY A 65 -7.97 0.43 -9.63
C GLY A 65 -7.66 0.06 -8.18
N ASN A 66 -7.39 -1.23 -7.94
CA ASN A 66 -7.07 -1.76 -6.62
C ASN A 66 -5.79 -1.13 -6.00
N PHE A 67 -4.85 -0.70 -6.84
CA PHE A 67 -3.59 -0.07 -6.43
C PHE A 67 -3.76 1.27 -5.71
N GLU A 68 -4.93 1.91 -5.80
CA GLU A 68 -5.20 3.23 -5.21
C GLU A 68 -4.99 3.24 -3.69
N ARG A 69 -5.16 2.12 -3.00
CA ARG A 69 -4.97 2.06 -1.54
C ARG A 69 -3.50 1.90 -1.11
N HIS A 70 -2.57 1.76 -2.07
CA HIS A 70 -1.21 1.26 -1.84
C HIS A 70 -0.07 2.20 -2.25
N TRP A 71 -0.35 3.51 -2.32
CA TRP A 71 0.60 4.56 -2.72
C TRP A 71 1.55 5.00 -1.59
N GLY A 72 1.30 4.57 -0.36
CA GLY A 72 2.11 4.97 0.80
C GLY A 72 3.56 4.53 0.69
N ILE A 73 4.48 5.43 1.02
CA ILE A 73 5.87 5.07 1.36
C ILE A 73 5.98 4.43 2.75
N PHE A 74 5.00 4.72 3.62
CA PHE A 74 4.75 4.05 4.88
C PHE A 74 3.48 3.20 4.81
N ARG A 75 3.38 2.19 5.67
CA ARG A 75 2.15 1.45 5.94
C ARG A 75 1.17 2.31 6.75
N TYR A 76 -0.04 1.81 6.96
CA TYR A 76 -1.07 2.47 7.79
C TYR A 76 -0.58 2.85 9.20
N ASP A 77 0.36 2.08 9.77
CA ASP A 77 0.91 2.27 11.11
C ASP A 77 2.18 3.15 11.11
N GLY A 78 2.50 3.78 9.98
CA GLY A 78 3.67 4.64 9.85
C GLY A 78 5.00 3.89 9.81
N GLN A 79 5.00 2.57 9.62
CA GLN A 79 6.24 1.82 9.40
C GLN A 79 6.69 1.90 7.93
N PRO A 80 8.00 2.09 7.65
CA PRO A 80 8.50 2.26 6.30
C PRO A 80 8.39 0.96 5.50
N LYS A 81 8.00 1.04 4.23
CA LYS A 81 7.78 -0.15 3.39
C LYS A 81 9.03 -0.68 2.71
N PHE A 82 9.97 0.21 2.40
CA PHE A 82 11.23 -0.11 1.74
C PHE A 82 12.30 0.94 2.09
N PRO A 83 13.60 0.63 1.90
CA PRO A 83 14.67 1.61 2.01
C PRO A 83 14.52 2.74 0.98
N MET A 84 14.84 3.97 1.38
CA MET A 84 14.84 5.12 0.48
C MET A 84 15.98 6.07 0.82
N ASP A 85 16.71 6.47 -0.21
CA ASP A 85 17.71 7.54 -0.14
C ASP A 85 17.10 8.88 -0.55
N ILE A 86 16.42 9.55 0.40
CA ILE A 86 15.84 10.89 0.16
C ILE A 86 16.92 11.92 -0.16
N SER A 87 18.14 11.73 0.34
CA SER A 87 19.27 12.64 0.09
C SER A 87 19.79 12.57 -1.35
N GLY A 88 19.60 11.43 -2.01
CA GLY A 88 20.20 11.10 -3.30
C GLY A 88 21.73 11.00 -3.27
N GLN A 89 22.33 10.79 -2.09
CA GLN A 89 23.78 10.71 -1.88
C GLN A 89 24.32 9.27 -1.72
N GLY A 90 23.53 8.26 -2.10
CA GLY A 90 23.86 6.84 -1.99
C GLY A 90 23.57 6.22 -0.62
N GLN A 91 22.71 6.84 0.20
CA GLN A 91 22.37 6.34 1.55
C GLN A 91 21.04 5.60 1.57
N ASP A 92 21.03 4.38 1.01
CA ASP A 92 19.82 3.56 0.96
C ASP A 92 19.48 2.97 2.34
N LYS A 93 18.60 3.65 3.07
CA LYS A 93 18.23 3.30 4.46
C LYS A 93 16.72 3.38 4.64
N HIS A 94 16.19 2.58 5.56
CA HIS A 94 14.80 2.74 5.95
C HIS A 94 14.58 4.11 6.62
N LEU A 95 13.46 4.75 6.28
CA LEU A 95 13.03 5.94 6.96
C LEU A 95 12.72 5.65 8.43
N VAL A 96 12.71 6.69 9.24
CA VAL A 96 12.29 6.57 10.64
C VAL A 96 10.78 6.35 10.67
N GLY A 97 10.36 5.17 11.12
CA GLY A 97 8.95 4.86 11.33
C GLY A 97 8.33 5.61 12.50
N ALA A 98 7.01 5.63 12.54
CA ALA A 98 6.26 6.18 13.67
C ALA A 98 6.65 5.49 14.99
N LYS A 99 6.74 6.29 16.07
CA LYS A 99 7.10 5.83 17.41
C LYS A 99 5.87 5.80 18.30
N ASN A 100 5.90 4.94 19.33
CA ASN A 100 4.83 4.80 20.32
C ASN A 100 3.46 4.42 19.70
N VAL A 101 3.46 3.72 18.57
CA VAL A 101 2.26 3.17 17.96
C VAL A 101 1.67 2.14 18.91
N GLN A 102 0.43 2.36 19.34
CA GLN A 102 -0.29 1.43 20.20
C GLN A 102 -0.99 0.41 19.33
N TYR A 103 -0.55 -0.84 19.40
CA TYR A 103 -1.16 -1.94 18.68
C TYR A 103 -2.21 -2.62 19.55
N LEU A 104 -3.33 -2.99 18.94
CA LEU A 104 -4.28 -3.91 19.57
C LEU A 104 -3.65 -5.30 19.70
N PRO A 105 -4.13 -6.14 20.64
CA PRO A 105 -3.70 -7.51 20.73
C PRO A 105 -3.85 -8.24 19.39
N ASN A 106 -2.78 -8.92 18.99
CA ASN A 106 -2.73 -9.74 17.78
C ASN A 106 -3.84 -10.80 17.78
N ARG A 107 -4.88 -10.57 16.99
CA ARG A 107 -6.03 -11.46 16.80
C ARG A 107 -6.41 -11.51 15.34
N TRP A 108 -6.73 -12.69 14.86
CA TRP A 108 -7.11 -12.92 13.46
C TRP A 108 -8.46 -13.63 13.38
N CYS A 109 -9.24 -13.29 12.36
CA CYS A 109 -10.44 -14.03 11.97
C CYS A 109 -10.10 -14.88 10.75
N MET A 110 -10.30 -16.20 10.83
CA MET A 110 -9.98 -17.13 9.74
C MET A 110 -11.15 -18.04 9.46
N LEU A 111 -11.28 -18.50 8.22
CA LEU A 111 -12.24 -19.54 7.87
C LEU A 111 -11.86 -20.83 8.62
N ASN A 112 -12.84 -21.49 9.24
CA ASN A 112 -12.62 -22.80 9.84
C ASN A 112 -12.36 -23.83 8.71
N PRO A 113 -11.17 -24.46 8.62
CA PRO A 113 -10.86 -25.40 7.55
C PRO A 113 -11.71 -26.68 7.60
N ASN A 114 -12.34 -26.96 8.75
CA ASN A 114 -13.22 -28.11 8.95
C ASN A 114 -14.71 -27.76 8.70
N ALA A 115 -15.02 -26.56 8.19
CA ALA A 115 -16.39 -26.18 7.86
C ALA A 115 -16.94 -27.09 6.75
N THR A 116 -18.09 -27.72 7.01
CA THR A 116 -18.72 -28.66 6.08
C THR A 116 -19.71 -28.00 5.13
N ASP A 117 -20.31 -26.88 5.52
CA ASP A 117 -21.20 -26.07 4.68
C ASP A 117 -20.48 -24.81 4.19
N LEU A 118 -20.13 -24.81 2.90
CA LEU A 118 -19.51 -23.69 2.20
C LEU A 118 -20.48 -22.99 1.24
N SER A 119 -21.77 -23.32 1.28
CA SER A 119 -22.78 -22.81 0.34
C SER A 119 -22.89 -21.29 0.32
N LYS A 120 -22.59 -20.65 1.47
CA LYS A 120 -22.62 -19.18 1.64
C LYS A 120 -21.24 -18.52 1.62
N LEU A 121 -20.17 -19.29 1.37
CA LEU A 121 -18.81 -18.79 1.50
C LEU A 121 -18.55 -17.60 0.56
N ALA A 122 -18.92 -17.72 -0.71
CA ALA A 122 -18.75 -16.65 -1.70
C ALA A 122 -19.46 -15.36 -1.27
N ASN A 123 -20.76 -15.44 -0.94
CA ASN A 123 -21.54 -14.27 -0.51
C ASN A 123 -20.97 -13.61 0.77
N ASN A 124 -20.42 -14.42 1.69
CA ASN A 124 -19.80 -13.89 2.90
C ASN A 124 -18.46 -13.20 2.62
N ILE A 125 -17.68 -13.71 1.66
CA ILE A 125 -16.46 -13.05 1.18
C ILE A 125 -16.81 -11.72 0.51
N ASP A 126 -17.81 -11.70 -0.37
CA ASP A 126 -18.27 -10.48 -1.05
C ASP A 126 -18.74 -9.43 -0.04
N TYR A 127 -19.50 -9.84 0.98
CA TYR A 127 -19.92 -8.96 2.06
C TYR A 127 -18.70 -8.40 2.82
N ALA A 128 -17.76 -9.26 3.23
CA ALA A 128 -16.56 -8.84 3.94
C ALA A 128 -15.75 -7.81 3.13
N CYS A 129 -15.57 -8.06 1.83
CA CYS A 129 -14.82 -7.18 0.93
C CYS A 129 -15.57 -5.91 0.51
N THR A 130 -16.89 -5.86 0.70
CA THR A 130 -17.67 -4.62 0.53
C THR A 130 -17.38 -3.61 1.65
N PHE A 131 -17.07 -4.10 2.86
CA PHE A 131 -16.88 -3.28 4.05
C PHE A 131 -15.45 -3.30 4.59
N SER A 132 -14.48 -3.79 3.82
CA SER A 132 -13.06 -3.81 4.17
C SER A 132 -12.17 -3.84 2.93
N ASP A 133 -10.86 -3.74 3.12
CA ASP A 133 -9.92 -3.75 2.01
C ASP A 133 -9.47 -5.16 1.63
N CYS A 134 -10.01 -5.68 0.52
CA CYS A 134 -9.57 -6.93 -0.10
C CYS A 134 -8.70 -6.75 -1.34
N THR A 135 -8.24 -5.53 -1.63
CA THR A 135 -7.57 -5.21 -2.91
C THR A 135 -6.31 -6.05 -3.16
N SER A 136 -5.58 -6.45 -2.11
CA SER A 136 -4.41 -7.33 -2.21
C SER A 136 -4.71 -8.75 -2.69
N LEU A 137 -5.96 -9.20 -2.69
CA LEU A 137 -6.37 -10.48 -3.28
C LEU A 137 -6.48 -10.43 -4.82
N GLY A 138 -6.55 -9.21 -5.38
CA GLY A 138 -6.72 -8.98 -6.81
C GLY A 138 -5.63 -9.61 -7.66
N TYR A 139 -5.92 -9.84 -8.94
CA TYR A 139 -4.95 -10.41 -9.88
C TYR A 139 -3.62 -9.65 -9.89
N GLY A 140 -2.50 -10.37 -9.75
CA GLY A 140 -1.16 -9.78 -9.73
C GLY A 140 -0.78 -9.02 -8.46
N SER A 141 -1.67 -8.95 -7.46
CA SER A 141 -1.40 -8.33 -6.16
C SER A 141 -0.67 -9.29 -5.20
N SER A 142 -0.22 -8.79 -4.06
CA SER A 142 0.65 -9.47 -3.11
C SER A 142 0.06 -10.76 -2.53
N CYS A 143 -1.27 -10.85 -2.39
CA CYS A 143 -1.99 -12.01 -1.87
C CYS A 143 -2.73 -12.80 -2.95
N ASN A 144 -2.39 -12.62 -4.23
CA ASN A 144 -3.11 -13.27 -5.33
C ASN A 144 -2.96 -14.80 -5.39
N ASN A 145 -1.89 -15.35 -4.81
CA ASN A 145 -1.58 -16.79 -4.86
C ASN A 145 -2.09 -17.58 -3.65
N LEU A 146 -2.99 -17.01 -2.85
CA LEU A 146 -3.62 -17.74 -1.76
C LEU A 146 -4.59 -18.81 -2.30
N ASP A 147 -4.72 -19.91 -1.57
CA ASP A 147 -5.75 -20.92 -1.85
C ASP A 147 -7.15 -20.41 -1.42
N ALA A 148 -8.19 -21.21 -1.65
CA ALA A 148 -9.56 -20.80 -1.33
C ALA A 148 -9.75 -20.47 0.17
N ILE A 149 -9.09 -21.22 1.06
CA ILE A 149 -9.16 -21.01 2.51
C ILE A 149 -8.42 -19.73 2.90
N GLY A 150 -7.25 -19.49 2.31
CA GLY A 150 -6.44 -18.30 2.52
C GLY A 150 -7.16 -17.05 2.03
N ASN A 151 -7.75 -17.07 0.84
CA ASN A 151 -8.55 -15.97 0.31
C ASN A 151 -9.73 -15.61 1.23
N ALA A 152 -10.49 -16.61 1.67
CA ALA A 152 -11.60 -16.41 2.60
C ALA A 152 -11.13 -15.86 3.95
N SER A 153 -10.04 -16.42 4.48
CA SER A 153 -9.47 -16.01 5.77
C SER A 153 -8.93 -14.59 5.71
N TYR A 154 -8.32 -14.18 4.60
CA TYR A 154 -7.89 -12.81 4.39
C TYR A 154 -9.09 -11.86 4.42
N ALA A 155 -10.13 -12.12 3.63
CA ALA A 155 -11.33 -11.28 3.59
C ALA A 155 -11.99 -11.13 4.97
N PHE A 156 -12.18 -12.24 5.70
CA PHE A 156 -12.76 -12.21 7.04
C PHE A 156 -11.87 -11.50 8.06
N ASN A 157 -10.56 -11.67 7.96
CA ASN A 157 -9.63 -10.94 8.82
C ASN A 157 -9.71 -9.44 8.56
N MET A 158 -9.68 -9.00 7.29
CA MET A 158 -9.76 -7.58 6.96
C MET A 158 -11.06 -6.95 7.48
N PHE A 159 -12.20 -7.62 7.28
CA PHE A 159 -13.47 -7.18 7.86
C PHE A 159 -13.43 -7.10 9.38
N TYR A 160 -12.89 -8.14 10.04
CA TYR A 160 -12.74 -8.15 11.50
C TYR A 160 -11.89 -6.99 12.04
N GLN A 161 -10.75 -6.69 11.38
CA GLN A 161 -9.87 -5.59 11.82
C GLN A 161 -10.56 -4.23 11.69
N VAL A 162 -11.20 -3.95 10.55
CA VAL A 162 -11.91 -2.69 10.31
C VAL A 162 -13.03 -2.50 11.31
N GLN A 163 -13.86 -3.53 11.52
CA GLN A 163 -14.99 -3.41 12.43
C GLN A 163 -14.55 -3.19 13.88
N LYS A 164 -13.49 -3.85 14.34
CA LYS A 164 -12.99 -3.64 15.70
C LYS A 164 -12.47 -2.24 15.96
N SER A 165 -11.80 -1.63 14.99
CA SER A 165 -11.27 -0.28 15.11
C SER A 165 -12.37 0.78 15.23
N ASN A 166 -13.60 0.50 14.80
CA ASN A 166 -14.74 1.41 14.92
C ASN A 166 -15.42 1.40 16.31
N TRP A 167 -15.04 0.50 17.21
CA TRP A 167 -15.63 0.37 18.57
C TRP A 167 -14.69 0.82 19.69
N ILE A 168 -13.57 1.48 19.34
CA ILE A 168 -12.58 2.07 20.26
C ILE A 168 -12.54 3.57 19.99
#